data_AF-A0A0G0QPV8-F1
#
_entry.id   AF-A0A0G0QPV8-F1
#
_cell.length_a   1.000
_cell.length_b   1.000
_cell.length_c   1.000
_cell.angle_alpha   90.00
_cell.angle_beta   90.00
_cell.angle_gamma   90.00
#
_symmetry.space_group_name_H-M   'P 1'
#
loop_
_entity.id
_entity.type
_entity.pdbx_description
1 polymer ?
#
loop_
_entity_poly.entity_id
_entity_poly.type
_entity_poly.pdbx_seq_one_letter_code
_entity_poly.pdbx_strand_id
1 'polypeptide(L)'
;MDKDLPYYEIEGNYEKVGGFLGKTFRKNIKEAIDKRKKEIVNYGTYLPKSQECFEITKKYFPKLIIETEAIARGAGVSVIDYFFINNREVYDPAEERDKKNAVKADHCTVVVGFDENKLVIGHNEDWSLEAIDELYILKATINKTTFIGLNYNITVAGNSASMNNYGLTQCINDRNGDKKY
;
A
#
# COMPACT_ATOMS: atom_id res chain seq x y z
N MET A 1 -14.22 19.25 -11.30
CA MET A 1 -14.07 19.47 -9.85
C MET A 1 -12.61 19.22 -9.58
N ASP A 2 -11.85 20.27 -9.32
CA ASP A 2 -10.40 20.15 -9.08
C ASP A 2 -10.22 19.32 -7.81
N LYS A 3 -9.73 18.09 -7.97
CA LYS A 3 -9.34 17.25 -6.84
C LYS A 3 -7.88 17.56 -6.56
N ASP A 4 -7.61 18.19 -5.44
CA ASP A 4 -6.25 18.38 -4.95
C ASP A 4 -5.70 17.03 -4.47
N LEU A 5 -4.54 16.63 -5.00
CA LEU A 5 -3.82 15.45 -4.52
C LEU A 5 -3.11 15.83 -3.20
N PRO A 6 -3.47 15.25 -2.04
CA PRO A 6 -2.89 15.65 -0.76
C PRO A 6 -1.38 15.40 -0.72
N TYR A 7 -0.62 16.33 -0.15
CA TYR A 7 0.82 16.21 0.10
C TYR A 7 1.10 16.27 1.60
N TYR A 8 1.87 15.31 2.10
CA TYR A 8 2.36 15.29 3.48
C TYR A 8 3.88 15.17 3.51
N GLU A 9 4.50 15.87 4.46
CA GLU A 9 5.92 15.77 4.75
C GLU A 9 6.15 15.46 6.23
N ILE A 10 6.97 14.45 6.52
CA ILE A 10 7.22 14.01 7.89
C ILE A 10 8.62 13.44 8.06
N GLU A 11 9.21 13.66 9.23
CA GLU A 11 10.50 13.09 9.62
C GLU A 11 10.39 12.37 10.98
N GLY A 12 11.01 11.20 11.08
CA GLY A 12 11.00 10.40 12.30
C GLY A 12 11.63 9.03 12.18
N ASN A 13 11.33 8.16 13.14
CA ASN A 13 11.54 6.73 13.04
C ASN A 13 10.27 6.05 12.49
N TYR A 14 10.34 4.73 12.29
CA TYR A 14 9.22 3.91 11.81
C TYR A 14 7.94 4.09 12.63
N GLU A 15 8.05 4.18 13.96
CA GLU A 15 6.88 4.38 14.83
C GLU A 15 6.22 5.75 14.64
N LYS A 16 7.03 6.82 14.53
CA LYS A 16 6.52 8.18 14.36
C LYS A 16 5.83 8.35 13.01
N VAL A 17 6.45 7.86 11.94
CA VAL A 17 5.87 7.92 10.59
C VAL A 17 4.61 7.06 10.52
N GLY A 18 4.66 5.80 10.97
CA GLY A 18 3.48 4.94 10.99
C GLY A 18 2.35 5.50 11.85
N GLY A 19 2.67 6.01 13.04
CA GLY A 19 1.68 6.62 13.94
C GLY A 19 1.03 7.89 13.36
N PHE A 20 1.77 8.67 12.57
CA PHE A 20 1.20 9.78 11.81
C PHE A 20 0.23 9.29 10.74
N LEU A 21 0.66 8.37 9.87
CA LEU A 21 -0.19 7.83 8.79
C LEU A 21 -1.47 7.20 9.34
N GLY A 22 -1.37 6.42 10.41
CA GLY A 22 -2.53 5.81 11.07
C GLY A 22 -3.51 6.83 11.66
N LYS A 23 -3.03 7.95 12.20
CA LYS A 23 -3.90 9.03 12.69
C LYS A 23 -4.54 9.82 11.55
N THR A 24 -3.75 10.17 10.54
CA THR A 24 -4.18 10.94 9.37
C THR A 24 -5.25 10.20 8.59
N PHE A 25 -5.06 8.91 8.34
CA PHE A 25 -5.95 8.09 7.52
C PHE A 25 -6.84 7.13 8.31
N ARG A 26 -7.03 7.41 9.61
CA ARG A 26 -7.83 6.59 10.53
C ARG A 26 -9.18 6.19 9.94
N LYS A 27 -9.90 7.15 9.37
CA LYS A 27 -11.24 6.94 8.83
C LYS A 27 -11.19 5.98 7.64
N ASN A 28 -10.33 6.26 6.66
CA ASN A 28 -10.15 5.44 5.46
C ASN A 28 -9.76 4.00 5.80
N ILE A 29 -8.81 3.82 6.73
CA ILE A 29 -8.37 2.48 7.16
C ILE A 29 -9.52 1.69 7.79
N LYS A 30 -10.29 2.31 8.70
CA LYS A 30 -11.44 1.67 9.33
C LYS A 30 -12.50 1.27 8.32
N GLU A 31 -12.87 2.19 7.45
CA GLU A 31 -13.87 1.95 6.40
C GLU A 31 -13.43 0.83 5.45
N ALA A 32 -12.15 0.77 5.09
CA ALA A 32 -11.58 -0.27 4.25
C ALA A 32 -11.57 -1.66 4.92
N ILE A 33 -11.31 -1.73 6.23
CA ILE A 33 -11.41 -2.97 7.01
C ILE A 33 -12.87 -3.42 7.10
N ASP A 34 -13.79 -2.51 7.45
CA ASP A 34 -15.20 -2.82 7.60
C ASP A 34 -15.83 -3.26 6.28
N LYS A 35 -15.42 -2.65 5.16
CA LYS A 35 -15.83 -3.07 3.81
C LYS A 35 -15.37 -4.49 3.51
N ARG A 36 -14.09 -4.81 3.75
CA ARG A 36 -13.55 -6.17 3.56
C ARG A 36 -14.26 -7.21 4.42
N LYS A 37 -14.49 -6.93 5.70
CA LYS A 37 -15.24 -7.85 6.58
C LYS A 37 -16.65 -8.19 6.07
N LYS A 38 -17.27 -7.28 5.31
CA LYS A 38 -18.61 -7.47 4.72
C LYS A 38 -18.56 -8.15 3.36
N GLU A 39 -17.58 -7.82 2.53
CA GLU A 39 -17.50 -8.28 1.13
C GLU A 39 -16.80 -9.63 0.97
N ILE A 40 -15.88 -9.96 1.89
CA ILE A 40 -15.09 -11.20 1.87
C ILE A 40 -15.81 -12.24 2.71
N VAL A 41 -16.48 -13.19 2.05
CA VAL A 41 -17.30 -14.24 2.72
C VAL A 41 -16.47 -15.02 3.75
N ASN A 42 -15.25 -15.37 3.38
CA ASN A 42 -14.35 -16.20 4.18
C ASN A 42 -13.31 -15.39 4.98
N TYR A 43 -13.55 -14.08 5.23
CA TYR A 43 -12.59 -13.17 5.87
C TYR A 43 -11.94 -13.77 7.12
N GLY A 44 -12.76 -14.25 8.05
CA GLY A 44 -12.29 -14.83 9.31
C GLY A 44 -11.42 -16.08 9.14
N THR A 45 -11.64 -16.86 8.08
CA THR A 45 -10.84 -18.06 7.80
C THR A 45 -9.47 -17.75 7.19
N TYR A 46 -9.29 -16.56 6.62
CA TYR A 46 -8.03 -16.12 6.07
C TYR A 46 -7.12 -15.41 7.09
N LEU A 47 -7.69 -14.93 8.21
CA LEU A 47 -6.93 -14.26 9.26
C LEU A 47 -5.77 -15.10 9.85
N PRO A 48 -5.92 -16.42 10.11
CA PRO A 48 -4.80 -17.25 10.57
C PRO A 48 -3.61 -17.25 9.61
N LYS A 49 -3.86 -17.31 8.28
CA LYS A 49 -2.80 -17.26 7.27
C LYS A 49 -2.14 -15.87 7.22
N SER A 50 -2.91 -14.80 7.37
CA SER A 50 -2.38 -13.44 7.54
C SER A 50 -1.49 -13.32 8.77
N GLN A 51 -1.88 -13.93 9.89
CA GLN A 51 -1.10 -13.99 11.12
C GLN A 51 0.23 -14.75 10.93
N GLU A 52 0.24 -15.86 10.19
CA GLU A 52 1.48 -16.58 9.84
C GLU A 52 2.42 -15.70 9.02
N CYS A 53 1.90 -15.05 7.98
CA CYS A 53 2.65 -14.08 7.17
C CYS A 53 3.20 -12.93 8.03
N PHE A 54 2.43 -12.45 9.02
CA PHE A 54 2.84 -11.40 9.94
C PHE A 54 4.05 -11.82 10.78
N GLU A 55 4.02 -13.01 11.37
CA GLU A 55 5.13 -13.52 12.20
C GLU A 55 6.40 -13.76 11.37
N ILE A 56 6.27 -14.28 10.15
CA ILE A 56 7.40 -14.42 9.22
C ILE A 56 7.97 -13.06 8.86
N THR A 57 7.10 -12.09 8.54
CA THR A 57 7.52 -10.72 8.20
C THR A 57 8.19 -10.05 9.38
N LYS A 58 7.70 -10.26 10.60
CA LYS A 58 8.31 -9.75 11.84
C LYS A 58 9.73 -10.26 12.05
N LYS A 59 9.97 -11.53 11.73
CA LYS A 59 11.30 -12.15 11.83
C LYS A 59 12.31 -11.54 10.85
N TYR A 60 11.92 -11.34 9.59
CA TYR A 60 12.86 -10.94 8.54
C TYR A 60 12.87 -9.43 8.24
N PHE A 61 11.75 -8.74 8.47
CA PHE A 61 11.53 -7.32 8.20
C PHE A 61 10.93 -6.60 9.43
N PRO A 62 11.57 -6.66 10.61
CA PRO A 62 10.99 -6.14 11.86
C PRO A 62 10.65 -4.65 11.81
N LYS A 63 11.41 -3.86 11.05
CA LYS A 63 11.16 -2.41 10.89
C LYS A 63 9.83 -2.13 10.17
N LEU A 64 9.47 -2.95 9.19
CA LEU A 64 8.19 -2.86 8.49
C LEU A 64 7.02 -3.19 9.44
N ILE A 65 7.22 -4.17 10.32
CA ILE A 65 6.21 -4.51 11.34
C ILE A 65 6.05 -3.40 12.37
N ILE A 66 7.13 -2.77 12.83
CA ILE A 66 7.05 -1.61 13.74
C ILE A 66 6.20 -0.49 13.13
N GLU A 67 6.42 -0.16 11.85
CA GLU A 67 5.62 0.83 11.14
C GLU A 67 4.16 0.39 11.01
N THR A 68 3.92 -0.86 10.59
CA THR A 68 2.59 -1.47 10.45
C THR A 68 1.79 -1.42 11.76
N GLU A 69 2.41 -1.82 12.88
CA GLU A 69 1.82 -1.78 14.22
C GLU A 69 1.53 -0.33 14.65
N ALA A 70 2.40 0.61 14.32
CA ALA A 70 2.18 2.03 14.61
C ALA A 70 1.01 2.62 13.80
N ILE A 71 0.86 2.23 12.52
CA ILE A 71 -0.29 2.62 11.70
C ILE A 71 -1.58 2.05 12.28
N ALA A 72 -1.63 0.74 12.54
CA ALA A 72 -2.81 0.08 13.10
C ALA A 72 -3.22 0.71 14.44
N ARG A 73 -2.25 1.00 15.31
CA ARG A 73 -2.47 1.69 16.60
C ARG A 73 -2.96 3.13 16.41
N GLY A 74 -2.39 3.89 15.46
CA GLY A 74 -2.82 5.25 15.14
C GLY A 74 -4.26 5.32 14.61
N ALA A 75 -4.62 4.33 13.80
CA ALA A 75 -5.97 4.13 13.27
C ALA A 75 -6.93 3.53 14.31
N GLY A 76 -6.42 2.88 15.37
CA GLY A 76 -7.25 2.22 16.38
C GLY A 76 -7.97 1.00 15.82
N VAL A 77 -7.24 0.13 15.11
CA VAL A 77 -7.72 -1.12 14.50
C VAL A 77 -6.81 -2.28 14.91
N SER A 78 -7.27 -3.51 14.70
CA SER A 78 -6.43 -4.70 14.91
C SER A 78 -5.25 -4.69 13.93
N VAL A 79 -4.05 -5.03 14.42
CA VAL A 79 -2.86 -5.13 13.56
C VAL A 79 -3.04 -6.19 12.49
N ILE A 80 -3.71 -7.30 12.78
CA ILE A 80 -3.92 -8.38 11.81
C ILE A 80 -4.98 -8.01 10.77
N ASP A 81 -6.01 -7.25 11.16
CA ASP A 81 -6.96 -6.69 10.18
C ASP A 81 -6.27 -5.69 9.23
N TYR A 82 -5.39 -4.83 9.76
CA TYR A 82 -4.63 -3.89 8.94
C TYR A 82 -3.59 -4.60 8.06
N PHE A 83 -2.89 -5.59 8.61
CA PHE A 83 -1.91 -6.38 7.86
C PHE A 83 -2.57 -7.19 6.74
N PHE A 84 -3.79 -7.69 6.97
CA PHE A 84 -4.60 -8.37 5.95
C PHE A 84 -4.83 -7.48 4.71
N ILE A 85 -5.05 -6.17 4.87
CA ILE A 85 -5.17 -5.23 3.73
C ILE A 85 -3.89 -5.20 2.89
N ASN A 86 -2.73 -5.34 3.52
CA ASN A 86 -1.42 -5.31 2.88
C ASN A 86 -1.00 -6.70 2.35
N ASN A 87 -1.86 -7.72 2.44
CA ASN A 87 -1.55 -9.13 2.17
C ASN A 87 -2.59 -9.74 1.23
N ARG A 88 -2.79 -9.11 0.08
CA ARG A 88 -3.80 -9.50 -0.92
C ARG A 88 -3.72 -10.97 -1.35
N GLU A 89 -2.51 -11.54 -1.40
CA GLU A 89 -2.25 -12.94 -1.77
C GLU A 89 -2.79 -13.99 -0.77
N VAL A 90 -3.27 -13.56 0.39
CA VAL A 90 -3.73 -14.47 1.44
C VAL A 90 -5.13 -15.02 1.16
N TYR A 91 -6.00 -14.24 0.51
CA TYR A 91 -7.39 -14.61 0.20
C TYR A 91 -7.58 -14.90 -1.29
N ASP A 92 -8.65 -15.64 -1.65
CA ASP A 92 -8.93 -15.95 -3.05
C ASP A 92 -9.53 -14.70 -3.74
N PRO A 93 -8.84 -14.08 -4.72
CA PRO A 93 -9.40 -12.95 -5.48
C PRO A 93 -10.65 -13.33 -6.27
N ALA A 94 -10.94 -14.64 -6.40
CA ALA A 94 -12.16 -15.16 -6.99
C ALA A 94 -13.40 -15.07 -6.09
N GLU A 95 -13.24 -14.85 -4.78
CA GLU A 95 -14.34 -14.63 -3.84
C GLU A 95 -14.77 -13.14 -3.77
N GLU A 96 -14.10 -12.26 -4.54
CA GLU A 96 -13.93 -10.85 -4.15
C GLU A 96 -14.46 -9.80 -5.13
N ARG A 97 -14.59 -8.57 -4.59
CA ARG A 97 -14.62 -7.27 -5.28
C ARG A 97 -13.63 -7.19 -6.43
N ASP A 98 -12.46 -7.82 -6.28
CA ASP A 98 -11.41 -7.88 -7.29
C ASP A 98 -11.89 -8.53 -8.58
N LYS A 99 -12.79 -9.52 -8.58
CA LYS A 99 -13.38 -10.01 -9.85
C LYS A 99 -14.26 -8.99 -10.55
N LYS A 100 -15.04 -8.18 -9.81
CA LYS A 100 -15.90 -7.13 -10.38
C LYS A 100 -15.08 -5.98 -10.95
N ASN A 101 -13.90 -5.71 -10.37
CA ASN A 101 -12.97 -4.68 -10.83
C ASN A 101 -11.94 -5.20 -11.85
N ALA A 102 -11.52 -6.47 -11.78
CA ALA A 102 -10.54 -7.10 -12.68
C ALA A 102 -11.02 -7.23 -14.13
N VAL A 103 -12.34 -7.15 -14.38
CA VAL A 103 -12.89 -7.07 -15.75
C VAL A 103 -12.53 -5.74 -16.42
N LYS A 104 -12.15 -4.72 -15.64
CA LYS A 104 -11.47 -3.50 -16.10
C LYS A 104 -10.02 -3.56 -15.62
N ALA A 105 -9.23 -4.39 -16.28
CA ALA A 105 -7.86 -4.71 -15.87
C ALA A 105 -7.04 -3.46 -15.54
N ASP A 106 -6.36 -3.52 -14.39
CA ASP A 106 -5.32 -2.58 -13.99
C ASP A 106 -4.20 -2.60 -15.04
N HIS A 107 -3.87 -1.45 -15.61
CA HIS A 107 -2.91 -1.30 -16.70
C HIS A 107 -1.87 -0.22 -16.39
N CYS A 108 -1.29 -0.29 -15.20
CA CYS A 108 -0.08 0.46 -14.93
C CYS A 108 0.95 0.17 -16.03
N THR A 109 1.62 1.23 -16.48
CA THR A 109 2.62 1.25 -17.53
C THR A 109 3.81 2.03 -17.00
N VAL A 110 4.97 1.39 -17.01
CA VAL A 110 6.24 2.02 -16.66
C VAL A 110 7.01 2.30 -17.94
N VAL A 111 7.46 3.54 -18.09
CA VAL A 111 8.33 3.96 -19.20
C VAL A 111 9.67 4.38 -18.62
N VAL A 112 10.75 3.83 -19.17
CA VAL A 112 12.13 4.21 -18.82
C VAL A 112 12.83 4.70 -20.07
N GLY A 113 13.28 5.96 -20.03
CA GLY A 113 13.99 6.62 -21.12
C GLY A 113 15.35 7.12 -20.66
N PHE A 114 16.31 7.14 -21.60
CA PHE A 114 17.64 7.68 -21.41
C PHE A 114 17.89 8.78 -22.44
N ASP A 115 18.34 9.95 -22.01
CA ASP A 115 18.74 11.04 -22.89
C ASP A 115 19.94 11.80 -22.31
N GLU A 116 21.02 11.95 -23.07
CA GLU A 116 22.23 12.69 -22.65
C GLU A 116 22.70 12.41 -21.20
N ASN A 117 22.80 11.13 -20.82
CA ASN A 117 23.13 10.66 -19.45
C ASN A 117 22.09 10.96 -18.37
N LYS A 118 20.87 11.35 -18.74
CA LYS A 118 19.74 11.55 -17.82
C LYS A 118 18.81 10.35 -17.92
N LEU A 119 18.25 9.97 -16.78
CA LEU A 119 17.25 8.93 -16.64
C LEU A 119 15.89 9.59 -16.42
N VAL A 120 14.92 9.22 -17.25
CA VAL A 120 13.51 9.61 -17.09
C VAL A 120 12.70 8.35 -16.82
N ILE A 121 11.97 8.34 -15.72
CA ILE A 121 11.05 7.25 -15.35
C ILE A 121 9.65 7.84 -15.25
N GLY A 122 8.71 7.24 -15.95
CA GLY A 122 7.28 7.57 -15.89
C GLY A 122 6.46 6.35 -15.49
N HIS A 123 5.37 6.58 -14.76
CA HIS A 123 4.42 5.57 -14.31
C HIS A 123 3.01 6.16 -14.34
N ASN A 124 2.08 5.55 -15.07
CA ASN A 124 0.66 5.77 -14.81
C ASN A 124 0.18 4.75 -13.78
N GLU A 125 -0.66 5.22 -12.87
CA GLU A 125 -1.27 4.40 -11.83
C GLU A 125 -2.73 4.14 -12.22
N ASP A 126 -2.99 2.96 -12.76
CA ASP A 126 -4.32 2.52 -13.17
C ASP A 126 -4.79 1.42 -12.22
N TRP A 127 -5.74 1.75 -11.34
CA TRP A 127 -6.34 0.82 -10.40
C TRP A 127 -7.88 0.81 -10.52
N SER A 128 -8.57 1.62 -9.71
CA SER A 128 -10.02 1.74 -9.80
C SER A 128 -10.47 3.19 -9.58
N LEU A 129 -11.63 3.55 -10.14
CA LEU A 129 -12.21 4.87 -9.95
C LEU A 129 -12.51 5.17 -8.47
N GLU A 130 -12.75 4.14 -7.66
CA GLU A 130 -12.96 4.30 -6.21
C GLU A 130 -11.69 4.72 -5.48
N ALA A 131 -10.51 4.43 -6.05
CA ALA A 131 -9.23 4.66 -5.39
C ALA A 131 -8.62 6.04 -5.67
N ILE A 132 -9.27 6.87 -6.51
CA ILE A 132 -8.81 8.24 -6.75
C ILE A 132 -8.79 9.07 -5.46
N ASP A 133 -9.70 8.78 -4.52
CA ASP A 133 -9.79 9.45 -3.21
C ASP A 133 -8.92 8.74 -2.14
N GLU A 134 -8.19 7.69 -2.55
CA GLU A 134 -7.22 6.97 -1.71
C GLU A 134 -5.78 7.43 -1.94
N LEU A 135 -5.51 8.17 -3.03
CA LEU A 135 -4.17 8.59 -3.42
C LEU A 135 -3.67 9.82 -2.65
N TYR A 136 -2.38 9.82 -2.33
CA TYR A 136 -1.68 10.97 -1.75
C TYR A 136 -0.17 10.93 -2.06
N ILE A 137 0.49 12.07 -1.99
CA ILE A 137 1.95 12.18 -2.00
C ILE A 137 2.49 12.23 -0.58
N LEU A 138 3.50 11.41 -0.32
CA LEU A 138 4.25 11.43 0.94
C LEU A 138 5.71 11.70 0.66
N LYS A 139 6.28 12.69 1.33
CA LYS A 139 7.72 12.82 1.52
C LYS A 139 8.06 12.46 2.96
N ALA A 140 8.68 11.31 3.18
CA ALA A 140 9.02 10.86 4.52
C ALA A 140 10.52 10.65 4.68
N THR A 141 11.08 11.19 5.76
CA THR A 141 12.45 10.90 6.22
C THR A 141 12.36 9.93 7.38
N ILE A 142 12.71 8.66 7.14
CA ILE A 142 12.80 7.63 8.17
C ILE A 142 14.27 7.41 8.51
N ASN A 143 14.68 7.86 9.69
CA ASN A 143 16.08 7.93 10.12
C ASN A 143 16.96 8.71 9.13
N LYS A 144 17.71 8.03 8.25
CA LYS A 144 18.62 8.66 7.26
C LYS A 144 18.10 8.57 5.82
N THR A 145 17.01 7.84 5.60
CA THR A 145 16.46 7.60 4.27
C THR A 145 15.26 8.50 4.08
N THR A 146 15.32 9.36 3.08
CA THR A 146 14.18 10.17 2.64
C THR A 146 13.63 9.57 1.37
N PHE A 147 12.31 9.37 1.30
CA PHE A 147 11.63 9.01 0.06
C PHE A 147 10.48 9.97 -0.23
N ILE A 148 10.17 10.10 -1.51
CA ILE A 148 8.94 10.74 -1.98
C ILE A 148 8.22 9.76 -2.91
N GLY A 149 6.90 9.66 -2.79
CA GLY A 149 6.13 8.79 -3.66
C GLY A 149 4.64 9.04 -3.63
N LEU A 150 3.97 8.51 -4.65
CA LEU A 150 2.52 8.31 -4.68
C LEU A 150 2.17 7.06 -3.87
N ASN A 151 1.13 7.13 -3.06
CA ASN A 151 0.74 6.08 -2.13
C ASN A 151 -0.77 5.99 -1.98
N TYR A 152 -1.26 4.83 -1.54
CA TYR A 152 -2.65 4.65 -1.10
C TYR A 152 -2.79 4.78 0.40
N ASN A 153 -3.84 5.47 0.85
CA ASN A 153 -4.02 5.88 2.25
C ASN A 153 -4.47 4.76 3.20
N ILE A 154 -4.70 3.55 2.70
CA ILE A 154 -5.13 2.37 3.48
C ILE A 154 -4.04 1.32 3.70
N THR A 155 -2.86 1.50 3.12
CA THR A 155 -1.74 0.54 3.12
C THR A 155 -0.48 1.19 3.69
N VAL A 156 0.56 0.39 3.90
CA VAL A 156 1.89 0.93 4.20
C VAL A 156 2.40 1.70 2.97
N ALA A 157 3.15 2.77 3.18
CA ALA A 157 3.73 3.57 2.10
C ALA A 157 4.74 2.75 1.26
N GLY A 158 4.94 3.16 0.01
CA GLY A 158 5.80 2.48 -0.97
C GLY A 158 5.04 1.52 -1.89
N ASN A 159 3.73 1.69 -2.06
CA ASN A 159 2.86 0.75 -2.78
C ASN A 159 2.36 1.23 -4.15
N SER A 160 2.96 2.29 -4.70
CA SER A 160 2.79 2.72 -6.09
C SER A 160 4.17 3.16 -6.63
N ALA A 161 4.33 4.40 -7.10
CA ALA A 161 5.59 4.93 -7.59
C ALA A 161 6.32 5.75 -6.50
N SER A 162 7.60 5.46 -6.26
CA SER A 162 8.40 6.20 -5.28
C SER A 162 9.88 6.26 -5.64
N MET A 163 10.58 7.25 -5.10
CA MET A 163 12.04 7.35 -5.17
C MET A 163 12.63 7.78 -3.82
N ASN A 164 13.88 7.40 -3.56
CA ASN A 164 14.59 7.81 -2.35
C ASN A 164 15.82 8.71 -2.62
N ASN A 165 16.38 9.28 -1.55
CA ASN A 165 17.55 10.15 -1.58
C ASN A 165 18.87 9.48 -1.99
N TYR A 166 18.85 8.16 -2.26
CA TYR A 166 19.96 7.40 -2.83
C TYR A 166 19.79 7.13 -4.33
N GLY A 167 18.70 7.63 -4.94
CA GLY A 167 18.41 7.46 -6.36
C GLY A 167 17.71 6.14 -6.72
N LEU A 168 17.35 5.30 -5.73
CA LEU A 168 16.53 4.13 -5.99
C LEU A 168 15.11 4.59 -6.35
N THR A 169 14.61 4.15 -7.49
CA THR A 169 13.25 4.40 -7.96
C THR A 169 12.51 3.07 -8.08
N GLN A 170 11.27 3.02 -7.59
CA GLN A 170 10.39 1.87 -7.61
C GLN A 170 9.07 2.26 -8.26
N CYS A 171 8.57 1.38 -9.13
CA CYS A 171 7.23 1.40 -9.67
C CYS A 171 6.65 -0.02 -9.54
N ILE A 172 5.33 -0.14 -9.34
CA ILE A 172 4.65 -1.42 -9.14
C ILE A 172 3.61 -1.60 -10.23
N ASN A 173 3.62 -2.77 -10.86
CA ASN A 173 2.59 -3.20 -11.81
C ASN A 173 2.09 -4.57 -11.38
N ASP A 174 0.77 -4.74 -11.38
CA ASP A 174 0.18 -6.07 -11.21
C ASP A 174 0.48 -6.92 -12.44
N ARG A 175 0.88 -8.18 -12.19
CA ARG A 175 1.06 -9.18 -13.23
C ARG A 175 0.18 -10.38 -12.93
N ASN A 176 -0.80 -10.62 -13.78
CA ASN A 176 -1.56 -11.86 -13.75
C ASN A 176 -0.62 -13.01 -14.12
N GLY A 177 -0.38 -13.94 -13.19
CA GLY A 177 0.30 -15.18 -13.49
C GLY A 177 -0.57 -16.05 -14.39
N ASP A 178 0.03 -16.64 -15.43
CA ASP A 178 -0.62 -17.73 -16.15
C ASP A 178 -0.89 -18.85 -15.15
N LYS A 179 -2.15 -19.27 -14.98
CA LYS A 179 -2.45 -20.59 -14.40
C LYS A 179 -1.93 -21.65 -15.38
N LYS A 180 -0.64 -21.96 -15.28
CA LYS A 180 -0.02 -23.17 -15.81
C LYS A 180 0.83 -23.73 -14.69
N TYR A 181 0.29 -24.71 -13.96
CA TYR A 181 0.74 -26.11 -13.92
C TYR A 181 -0.37 -26.96 -13.29
#